data_AF-A0A519ULX6-F1
#
_entry.id   AF-A0A519ULX6-F1
#
_cell.length_a   1.000
_cell.length_b   1.000
_cell.length_c   1.000
_cell.angle_alpha   90.00
_cell.angle_beta   90.00
_cell.angle_gamma   90.00
#
_symmetry.space_group_name_H-M   'P 1'
#
loop_
_entity.id
_entity.type
_entity.pdbx_description
1 polymer ?
#
loop_
_entity_poly.entity_id
_entity_poly.type
_entity_poly.pdbx_seq_one_letter_code
_entity_poly.pdbx_strand_id
1 'polypeptide(L)' 'MDTPQLVNKVQPEDIARTFEAAVNVFQGKTEHMDDLLKNGGTLLRKVSKNFSPTQLVLAVAALAVVSIVVIKRAADQE' A
#
# COMPACT_ATOMS: atom_id res chain seq x y z
N MET A 1 14.83 -16.46 -14.65
CA MET A 1 13.81 -16.30 -13.59
C MET A 1 13.77 -14.82 -13.25
N ASP A 2 12.89 -14.08 -13.92
CA ASP A 2 12.77 -12.65 -13.73
C ASP A 2 11.98 -12.39 -12.45
N THR A 3 12.68 -11.99 -11.40
CA THR A 3 12.07 -11.45 -10.19
C THR A 3 11.17 -10.27 -10.61
N PRO A 4 9.89 -10.21 -10.23
CA PRO A 4 9.05 -9.07 -10.54
C PRO A 4 9.67 -7.82 -9.90
N GLN A 5 10.24 -6.96 -10.73
CA GLN A 5 10.95 -5.70 -10.40
C GLN A 5 10.06 -4.63 -9.73
N LEU A 6 8.92 -5.01 -9.15
CA LEU A 6 7.98 -4.10 -8.49
C LEU A 6 8.63 -3.26 -7.37
N VAL A 7 9.72 -3.76 -6.78
CA VAL A 7 10.29 -3.22 -5.54
C VAL A 7 11.40 -2.18 -5.76
N ASN A 8 11.97 -2.07 -6.96
CA ASN A 8 13.16 -1.22 -7.16
C ASN A 8 12.89 0.28 -7.38
N LYS A 9 11.62 0.71 -7.42
CA LYS A 9 11.24 2.10 -7.80
C LYS A 9 10.53 2.91 -6.71
N VAL A 10 10.16 2.27 -5.61
CA VAL A 10 9.64 2.93 -4.40
C VAL A 10 10.49 2.46 -3.24
N GLN A 11 11.08 3.40 -2.49
CA GLN A 11 11.92 3.05 -1.35
C GLN A 11 11.06 2.38 -0.26
N PRO A 12 11.50 1.26 0.34
CA PRO A 12 10.76 0.57 1.41
C PRO A 12 10.36 1.51 2.56
N GLU A 13 11.21 2.48 2.86
CA GLU A 13 11.04 3.47 3.91
C GLU A 13 9.90 4.46 3.59
N ASP A 14 9.68 4.77 2.31
CA ASP A 14 8.56 5.62 1.87
C ASP A 14 7.22 4.90 2.02
N ILE A 15 7.20 3.58 1.75
CA ILE A 15 6.03 2.72 1.94
C ILE A 15 5.70 2.62 3.43
N ALA A 16 6.70 2.30 4.27
CA ALA A 16 6.53 2.15 5.70
C ALA A 16 5.95 3.41 6.35
N ARG A 17 6.53 4.59 6.07
CA ARG A 17 6.06 5.87 6.61
C ARG A 17 4.64 6.21 6.17
N THR A 18 4.30 5.96 4.91
CA THR A 18 2.94 6.18 4.40
C THR A 18 1.93 5.26 5.07
N PHE A 19 2.31 3.99 5.27
CA PHE A 19 1.44 3.00 5.91
C PHE A 19 1.23 3.31 7.39
N GLU A 20 2.28 3.69 8.10
CA GLU A 20 2.21 4.11 9.51
C GLU A 20 1.31 5.35 9.67
N ALA A 21 1.47 6.36 8.81
CA ALA A 21 0.59 7.53 8.80
C ALA A 21 -0.87 7.14 8.52
N ALA A 22 -1.11 6.23 7.57
CA ALA A 22 -2.45 5.74 7.25
C ALA A 22 -3.09 5.06 8.47
N VAL A 23 -2.38 4.13 9.10
CA VAL A 23 -2.84 3.41 10.29
C VAL A 23 -3.14 4.37 11.42
N ASN A 24 -2.26 5.33 11.71
CA ASN A 24 -2.46 6.32 12.75
C ASN A 24 -3.71 7.18 12.51
N VAL A 25 -3.92 7.62 11.25
CA VAL A 25 -5.14 8.36 10.87
C VAL A 25 -6.40 7.51 11.03
N PHE A 26 -6.38 6.24 10.60
CA PHE A 26 -7.50 5.32 10.81
C PHE A 26 -7.81 5.05 12.29
N GLN A 27 -6.82 5.17 13.18
CA GLN A 27 -6.97 5.11 14.63
C GLN A 27 -7.46 6.43 15.26
N GLY A 28 -7.79 7.44 14.45
CA GLY A 28 -8.31 8.74 14.91
C GLY A 28 -7.25 9.80 15.18
N LYS A 29 -5.96 9.52 14.93
CA LYS A 29 -4.87 10.51 15.08
C LYS A 29 -4.74 11.36 13.81
N THR A 30 -5.61 12.35 13.69
CA THR A 30 -5.70 13.24 12.52
C THR A 30 -4.47 14.13 12.33
N GLU A 31 -3.59 14.24 13.32
CA GLU A 31 -2.28 14.92 13.23
C GLU A 31 -1.36 14.34 12.14
N HIS A 32 -1.54 13.06 11.79
CA HIS A 32 -0.78 12.40 10.72
C HIS A 32 -1.46 12.53 9.34
N MET A 33 -2.57 13.26 9.24
CA MET A 33 -3.31 13.43 7.98
C MET A 33 -2.47 14.14 6.92
N ASP A 34 -1.78 15.21 7.27
CA ASP A 34 -0.94 15.95 6.32
C ASP A 34 0.23 15.09 5.83
N ASP A 35 0.84 14.31 6.71
CA ASP A 35 1.89 13.35 6.36
C ASP A 35 1.36 12.23 5.46
N LEU A 36 0.16 11.72 5.73
CA LEU A 36 -0.51 10.74 4.87
C LEU A 36 -0.77 11.30 3.47
N LEU A 37 -1.31 12.52 3.37
CA LEU A 37 -1.60 13.15 2.08
C LEU A 37 -0.33 13.45 1.30
N LYS A 38 0.71 13.95 1.97
CA LYS A 38 2.00 14.29 1.35
C LYS A 38 2.78 13.06 0.91
N ASN A 39 2.95 12.08 1.79
CA ASN A 39 3.73 10.87 1.52
C ASN A 39 2.94 9.92 0.61
N GLY A 40 1.63 9.74 0.88
CA GLY A 40 0.72 8.96 0.05
C GLY A 40 0.56 9.53 -1.35
N GLY A 41 0.44 10.85 -1.51
CA GLY A 41 0.37 11.51 -2.82
C GLY A 41 1.66 11.32 -3.64
N THR A 42 2.82 11.42 -2.99
CA THR A 42 4.13 11.17 -3.63
C THR A 42 4.26 9.71 -4.07
N LEU A 43 3.79 8.78 -3.25
CA LEU A 43 3.83 7.34 -3.51
C LEU A 43 2.88 6.96 -4.66
N LEU A 44 1.63 7.45 -4.64
CA LEU A 44 0.66 7.27 -5.72
C LEU A 44 1.18 7.83 -7.04
N ARG A 45 1.83 9.00 -7.03
CA ARG A 45 2.45 9.58 -8.23
C ARG A 45 3.62 8.75 -8.76
N LYS A 46 4.47 8.19 -7.86
CA LYS A 46 5.54 7.27 -8.26
C LYS A 46 4.96 6.00 -8.85
N VAL A 47 3.90 5.45 -8.26
CA VAL A 47 3.25 4.23 -8.75
C VAL A 47 2.60 4.46 -10.10
N SER A 48 1.80 5.52 -10.27
CA SER A 48 1.12 5.82 -11.54
C SER A 48 2.07 6.13 -12.69
N LYS A 49 3.23 6.73 -12.41
CA LYS A 49 4.23 7.07 -13.43
C LYS A 49 5.17 5.91 -13.78
N ASN A 50 5.45 5.01 -12.84
CA ASN A 50 6.51 4.01 -13.01
C ASN A 50 6.02 2.58 -13.25
N PHE A 51 4.74 2.28 -12.97
CA PHE A 51 4.19 0.94 -13.12
C PHE A 51 3.43 0.82 -14.44
N SER A 52 3.52 -0.33 -15.10
CA SER A 52 2.69 -0.60 -16.26
C SER A 52 1.24 -0.88 -15.85
N PRO A 53 0.25 -0.69 -16.74
CA PRO A 53 -1.14 -1.01 -16.45
C PRO A 53 -1.35 -2.45 -15.97
N THR A 54 -0.64 -3.41 -16.58
CA THR A 54 -0.70 -4.82 -16.19
C THR A 54 -0.18 -5.05 -14.77
N GLN A 55 0.91 -4.39 -14.39
CA GLN A 55 1.46 -4.51 -13.03
C GLN A 55 0.50 -3.93 -11.97
N LEU A 56 -0.20 -2.84 -12.30
CA LEU A 56 -1.21 -2.26 -11.42
C LEU A 56 -2.42 -3.18 -11.24
N VAL A 57 -2.94 -3.76 -12.32
CA VAL A 57 -4.07 -4.72 -12.27
C VAL A 57 -3.69 -5.93 -11.41
N LEU A 58 -2.51 -6.50 -11.63
CA LEU A 58 -2.02 -7.63 -10.83
C LEU A 58 -1.83 -7.26 -9.36
N ALA A 59 -1.31 -6.05 -9.07
CA ALA A 59 -1.15 -5.57 -7.70
C ALA A 59 -2.49 -5.45 -6.97
N VAL A 60 -3.51 -4.86 -7.62
CA VAL A 60 -4.86 -4.74 -7.05
C VAL A 60 -5.50 -6.12 -6.83
N ALA A 61 -5.37 -7.04 -7.79
CA ALA A 61 -5.89 -8.39 -7.65
C ALA A 61 -5.22 -9.13 -6.48
N ALA A 62 -3.89 -9.04 -6.36
CA ALA A 62 -3.16 -9.64 -5.24
C ALA A 62 -3.60 -9.05 -3.89
N LEU A 63 -3.75 -7.73 -3.79
CA LEU A 63 -4.26 -7.07 -2.59
C LEU A 63 -5.66 -7.55 -2.22
N ALA A 64 -6.56 -7.68 -3.19
CA ALA A 64 -7.93 -8.17 -2.94
C ALA A 64 -7.93 -9.60 -2.39
N VAL A 65 -7.16 -10.51 -2.99
CA VAL A 65 -7.05 -11.90 -2.52
C VAL A 65 -6.49 -11.95 -1.10
N VAL A 66 -5.42 -11.21 -0.81
CA VAL A 66 -4.83 -11.15 0.53
C VAL A 66 -5.84 -10.63 1.55
N SER A 67 -6.55 -9.53 1.23
CA SER A 67 -7.57 -8.97 2.12
C SER A 67 -8.68 -9.98 2.44
N ILE A 68 -9.20 -10.71 1.44
CA ILE A 68 -10.21 -11.74 1.65
C ILE A 68 -9.71 -12.81 2.62
N VAL A 69 -8.48 -13.29 2.42
CA VAL A 69 -7.88 -14.33 3.29
C VAL A 69 -7.69 -13.81 4.72
N VAL A 70 -7.19 -12.59 4.89
CA VAL A 70 -6.97 -11.98 6.21
C VAL A 70 -8.30 -11.79 6.94
N ILE A 71 -9.32 -11.22 6.28
CA ILE A 71 -10.65 -11.01 6.86
C ILE A 71 -11.26 -12.34 7.28
N LYS A 72 -11.20 -13.35 6.41
CA LYS A 72 -11.70 -14.69 6.73
C LYS A 72 -10.98 -15.29 7.94
N ARG A 73 -9.65 -15.21 7.97
CA ARG A 73 -8.86 -15.71 9.11
C ARG A 73 -9.15 -14.98 10.41
N ALA A 74 -9.42 -13.68 10.36
CA ALA A 74 -9.80 -12.89 11.53
C ALA A 74 -11.20 -13.29 12.04
N ALA A 75 -12.16 -13.46 11.13
CA ALA A 75 -13.51 -13.92 11.47
C ALA A 75 -13.54 -15.36 12.00
N ASP A 76 -12.65 -16.24 11.53
CA ASP A 76 -12.52 -17.62 12.02
C ASP A 76 -11.83 -17.70 13.41
N GLN A 77 -11.25 -16.60 13.91
CA GLN A 77 -10.55 -16.54 15.21
C GLN A 77 -11.39 -15.90 16.33
N GLU A 78 -12.59 -15.39 16.02
CA GLU A 78 -13.64 -15.05 17.00
C GLU A 78 -14.53 -16.26 17.29
#